data_AF-A0A0F8XP04-F1
#
_entry.id   AF-A0A0F8XP04-F1
#
_cell.length_a   1.000
_cell.length_b   1.000
_cell.length_c   1.000
_cell.angle_alpha   90.00
_cell.angle_beta   90.00
_cell.angle_gamma   90.00
#
_symmetry.space_group_name_H-M   'P 1'
#
loop_
_entity.id
_entity.type
_entity.pdbx_description
1 polymer ?
#
loop_
_entity_poly.entity_id
_entity_poly.type
_entity_poly.pdbx_seq_one_letter_code
_entity_poly.pdbx_strand_id
1 'polypeptide(L)'
;FVWKDTYVFVWDCAAGLADVAHPVPATKEHKVAADKDATGRVTGPEMCQAAARPGGGWVAYMWWKPVKAEGAKQLAYAKKISRKVTYMLSVEGQPYEVGAGVYNDTLKVEDLNALLKQ
;
A
#
# COMPACT_ATOMS: atom_id res chain seq x y z
N PHE A 1 8.68 -9.96 2.50
CA PHE A 1 8.50 -10.30 3.92
C PHE A 1 7.12 -9.84 4.36
N VAL A 2 6.38 -10.64 5.15
CA VAL A 2 5.06 -10.31 5.71
C VAL A 2 5.05 -10.72 7.17
N TRP A 3 4.62 -9.84 8.07
CA TRP A 3 4.48 -10.13 9.50
C TRP A 3 3.14 -9.62 10.01
N LYS A 4 2.37 -10.50 10.67
CA LYS A 4 1.00 -10.22 11.15
C LYS A 4 0.19 -9.40 10.14
N ASP A 5 0.03 -9.92 8.92
CA ASP A 5 -0.66 -9.30 7.77
C ASP A 5 -0.11 -7.96 7.21
N THR A 6 0.89 -7.37 7.88
CA THR A 6 1.60 -6.16 7.43
C THR A 6 2.76 -6.50 6.51
N TYR A 7 2.99 -5.65 5.51
CA TYR A 7 4.03 -5.85 4.51
C TYR A 7 4.45 -4.54 3.83
N VAL A 8 5.62 -4.58 3.19
CA VAL A 8 6.15 -3.50 2.36
C VAL A 8 5.87 -3.80 0.89
N PHE A 9 5.47 -2.79 0.14
CA PHE A 9 5.40 -2.80 -1.32
C PHE A 9 6.11 -1.56 -1.87
N VAL A 10 6.51 -1.63 -3.14
CA VAL A 10 7.33 -0.61 -3.81
C VAL A 10 6.66 -0.21 -5.10
N TRP A 11 6.55 1.10 -5.31
CA TRP A 11 6.01 1.75 -6.52
C TRP A 11 7.10 2.63 -7.15
N ASP A 12 6.92 2.98 -8.42
CA ASP A 12 7.66 4.01 -9.13
C ASP A 12 6.63 5.01 -9.68
N CYS A 13 6.32 6.02 -8.86
CA CYS A 13 5.31 7.03 -9.18
C CYS A 13 5.75 7.93 -10.34
N ALA A 14 7.05 8.14 -10.53
CA ALA A 14 7.58 8.94 -11.63
C ALA A 14 7.35 8.26 -12.99
N ALA A 15 7.56 6.94 -13.06
CA ALA A 15 7.22 6.12 -14.22
C ALA A 15 5.72 5.78 -14.32
N GLY A 16 4.94 6.06 -13.28
CA GLY A 16 3.52 5.74 -13.20
C GLY A 16 3.23 4.25 -13.02
N LEU A 17 4.15 3.51 -12.38
CA LEU A 17 4.10 2.07 -12.15
C LEU A 17 3.85 1.75 -10.66
N ALA A 18 2.76 1.05 -10.39
CA ALA A 18 2.45 0.49 -9.09
C ALA A 18 2.99 -0.93 -8.99
N ASP A 19 3.34 -1.33 -7.78
CA ASP A 19 3.76 -2.69 -7.41
C ASP A 19 4.94 -3.26 -8.22
N VAL A 20 5.95 -2.43 -8.47
CA VAL A 20 7.25 -2.86 -9.02
C VAL A 20 7.96 -3.87 -8.11
N ALA A 21 7.62 -3.87 -6.81
CA ALA A 21 7.90 -4.99 -5.91
C ALA A 21 6.74 -5.20 -4.93
N HIS A 22 6.24 -6.43 -4.86
CA HIS A 22 5.14 -6.79 -3.96
C HIS A 22 5.27 -8.25 -3.46
N PRO A 23 5.02 -8.53 -2.17
CA PRO A 23 5.23 -9.88 -1.60
C PRO A 23 4.15 -10.90 -2.00
N VAL A 24 2.96 -10.44 -2.41
CA VAL A 24 1.89 -11.30 -2.93
C VAL A 24 2.02 -11.41 -4.45
N PRO A 25 2.33 -12.58 -5.04
CA PRO A 25 2.63 -12.72 -6.47
C PRO A 25 1.45 -12.49 -7.43
N ALA A 26 0.22 -12.51 -6.90
CA ALA A 26 -0.98 -12.17 -7.69
C ALA A 26 -0.99 -10.68 -8.07
N THR A 27 -0.30 -9.85 -7.29
CA THR A 27 -0.03 -8.46 -7.65
C THR A 27 1.10 -8.42 -8.67
N LYS A 28 0.92 -7.64 -9.73
CA LYS A 28 1.92 -7.42 -10.77
C LYS A 28 2.08 -5.94 -11.00
N GLU A 29 3.24 -5.55 -11.52
CA GLU A 29 3.46 -4.19 -12.00
C GLU A 29 2.30 -3.76 -12.91
N HIS A 30 1.71 -2.62 -12.60
CA HIS A 30 0.59 -2.07 -13.35
C HIS A 30 0.54 -0.54 -13.24
N LYS A 31 -0.36 0.12 -13.97
CA LYS A 31 -0.41 1.58 -14.01
C LYS A 31 -0.98 2.15 -12.72
N VAL A 32 -0.29 3.10 -12.11
CA VAL A 32 -0.79 3.91 -10.97
C VAL A 32 -2.16 4.52 -11.30
N ALA A 33 -2.34 5.06 -12.50
CA ALA A 33 -3.59 5.70 -12.91
C ALA A 33 -4.81 4.73 -12.97
N ALA A 34 -4.55 3.42 -13.03
CA ALA A 34 -5.57 2.39 -13.07
C ALA A 34 -5.61 1.54 -11.78
N ASP A 35 -4.73 1.83 -10.81
CA ASP A 35 -4.72 1.15 -9.52
C ASP A 35 -6.03 1.42 -8.78
N LYS A 36 -6.68 0.34 -8.37
CA LYS A 36 -7.97 0.36 -7.71
C LYS A 36 -7.93 -0.51 -6.48
N ASP A 37 -8.57 -0.03 -5.43
CA ASP A 37 -8.80 -0.80 -4.23
C ASP A 37 -9.81 -1.94 -4.48
N ALA A 38 -9.99 -2.80 -3.47
CA ALA A 38 -10.83 -3.99 -3.56
C ALA A 38 -12.32 -3.70 -3.83
N THR A 39 -12.75 -2.45 -3.71
CA THR A 39 -14.12 -2.00 -4.02
C THR A 39 -14.23 -1.35 -5.41
N GLY A 40 -13.11 -1.21 -6.12
CA GLY A 40 -13.05 -0.59 -7.45
C GLY A 40 -12.79 0.92 -7.44
N ARG A 41 -12.57 1.53 -6.27
CA ARG A 41 -12.20 2.95 -6.15
C ARG A 41 -10.75 3.13 -6.59
N VAL A 42 -10.50 4.10 -7.46
CA VAL A 42 -9.13 4.44 -7.90
C VAL A 42 -8.34 5.03 -6.73
N THR A 43 -7.17 4.47 -6.44
CA THR A 43 -6.33 4.84 -5.28
C THR A 43 -4.91 5.24 -5.64
N GLY A 44 -4.40 4.83 -6.80
CA GLY A 44 -3.00 5.07 -7.15
C GLY A 44 -2.53 6.52 -7.08
N PRO A 45 -3.25 7.49 -7.68
CA PRO A 45 -2.86 8.90 -7.58
C PRO A 45 -2.80 9.42 -6.13
N GLU A 46 -3.72 8.98 -5.27
CA GLU A 46 -3.75 9.35 -3.84
C GLU A 46 -2.51 8.83 -3.10
N MET A 47 -2.10 7.59 -3.39
CA MET A 47 -0.90 6.99 -2.79
C MET A 47 0.39 7.72 -3.20
N CYS A 48 0.56 8.04 -4.48
CA CYS A 48 1.71 8.81 -4.96
C CYS A 48 1.72 10.23 -4.39
N GLN A 49 0.56 10.89 -4.31
CA GLN A 49 0.46 12.21 -3.68
C GLN A 49 0.81 12.20 -2.19
N ALA A 50 0.47 11.12 -1.47
CA ALA A 50 0.84 10.96 -0.07
C ALA A 50 2.36 10.76 0.08
N ALA A 51 2.97 9.92 -0.76
CA ALA A 51 4.41 9.67 -0.74
C ALA A 51 5.23 10.95 -0.99
N ALA A 52 4.77 11.80 -1.91
CA ALA A 52 5.43 13.04 -2.31
C ALA A 52 5.41 14.15 -1.26
N ARG A 53 4.68 13.99 -0.15
CA ARG A 53 4.69 14.97 0.94
C ARG A 53 6.03 14.91 1.69
N PRO A 54 6.52 16.04 2.24
CA PRO A 54 7.66 16.01 3.14
C PRO A 54 7.40 15.06 4.30
N GLY A 55 8.25 14.04 4.46
CA GLY A 55 8.04 13.00 5.48
C GLY A 55 6.85 12.08 5.21
N GLY A 56 6.44 11.91 3.95
CA GLY A 56 5.42 10.95 3.53
C GLY A 56 4.00 11.26 4.01
N GLY A 57 3.11 10.28 3.86
CA GLY A 57 1.70 10.46 4.20
C GLY A 57 0.91 9.16 4.33
N TRP A 58 -0.15 9.21 5.13
CA TRP A 58 -1.07 8.10 5.33
C TRP A 58 -2.23 8.13 4.33
N VAL A 59 -2.61 6.95 3.85
CA VAL A 59 -3.74 6.70 2.95
C VAL A 59 -4.56 5.52 3.46
N ALA A 60 -5.88 5.60 3.35
CA ALA A 60 -6.78 4.50 3.69
C ALA A 60 -7.53 3.98 2.46
N TYR A 61 -7.66 2.67 2.38
CA TYR A 61 -8.29 1.99 1.25
C TYR A 61 -8.77 0.59 1.64
N MET A 62 -9.57 -0.01 0.78
CA MET A 62 -10.10 -1.35 0.99
C MET A 62 -9.19 -2.39 0.32
N TRP A 63 -8.67 -3.34 1.08
CA TRP A 63 -7.75 -4.34 0.54
C TRP A 63 -7.98 -5.72 1.14
N TRP A 64 -7.53 -6.75 0.46
CA TRP A 64 -7.55 -8.11 0.99
C TRP A 64 -6.33 -8.35 1.87
N LYS A 65 -6.49 -9.11 2.95
CA LYS A 65 -5.37 -9.51 3.81
C LYS A 65 -4.49 -10.56 3.10
N PRO A 66 -3.16 -10.44 3.14
CA PRO A 66 -2.29 -11.50 2.68
C PRO A 66 -2.42 -12.70 3.61
N VAL A 67 -2.54 -13.89 3.03
CA VAL A 67 -2.62 -15.17 3.75
C VAL A 67 -1.70 -16.18 3.09
N LYS A 68 -1.13 -17.07 3.89
CA LYS A 68 -0.40 -18.24 3.41
C LYS A 68 -1.20 -19.47 3.83
N ALA A 69 -1.81 -20.16 2.88
CA ALA A 69 -2.50 -21.41 3.18
C ALA A 69 -1.48 -22.46 3.65
N GLU A 70 -1.94 -23.41 4.45
CA GLU A 70 -1.10 -24.52 4.91
C GLU A 70 -0.53 -25.28 3.70
N GLY A 71 0.78 -25.52 3.72
CA GLY A 71 1.50 -26.15 2.60
C GLY A 71 1.69 -25.27 1.36
N ALA A 72 1.18 -24.03 1.31
CA ALA A 72 1.37 -23.15 0.18
C ALA A 72 2.81 -22.60 0.09
N LYS A 73 3.37 -22.59 -1.12
CA LYS A 73 4.70 -22.01 -1.37
C LYS A 73 4.68 -20.49 -1.43
N GLN A 74 3.54 -19.90 -1.78
CA GLN A 74 3.38 -18.47 -2.05
C GLN A 74 2.24 -17.87 -1.21
N LEU A 75 2.30 -16.56 -1.04
CA LEU A 75 1.20 -15.79 -0.45
C LEU A 75 0.07 -15.60 -1.46
N ALA A 76 -1.15 -15.54 -0.96
CA ALA A 76 -2.33 -15.16 -1.70
C ALA A 76 -3.12 -14.12 -0.91
N TYR A 77 -4.18 -13.60 -1.50
CA TYR A 77 -5.14 -12.74 -0.80
C TYR A 77 -6.31 -13.56 -0.25
N ALA A 78 -6.77 -13.19 0.94
CA ALA A 78 -8.02 -13.71 1.49
C ALA A 78 -9.23 -13.21 0.69
N LYS A 79 -10.39 -13.85 0.86
CA LYS A 79 -11.63 -13.42 0.18
C LYS A 79 -12.26 -12.17 0.81
N LYS A 80 -12.11 -12.00 2.13
CA LYS A 80 -12.70 -10.89 2.87
C LYS A 80 -11.93 -9.59 2.60
N ILE A 81 -12.64 -8.56 2.15
CA ILE A 81 -12.15 -7.20 2.04
C ILE A 81 -12.07 -6.59 3.44
N SER A 82 -11.00 -5.86 3.75
CA SER A 82 -10.80 -5.17 5.03
C SER A 82 -10.22 -3.79 4.80
N ARG A 83 -10.48 -2.85 5.72
CA ARG A 83 -9.89 -1.52 5.62
C ARG A 83 -8.41 -1.59 5.99
N LYS A 84 -7.55 -1.06 5.12
CA LYS A 84 -6.11 -0.94 5.31
C LYS A 84 -5.71 0.53 5.37
N VAL A 85 -4.77 0.83 6.27
CA VAL A 85 -4.15 2.15 6.41
C VAL A 85 -2.67 1.99 6.16
N THR A 86 -2.17 2.66 5.12
CA THR A 86 -0.80 2.56 4.66
C THR A 86 -0.14 3.92 4.74
N TYR A 87 1.08 3.93 5.26
CA TYR A 87 1.99 5.04 5.15
C TYR A 87 2.81 4.87 3.87
N MET A 88 2.86 5.94 3.07
CA MET A 88 3.60 6.05 1.82
C MET A 88 4.74 7.03 2.00
N LEU A 89 5.93 6.68 1.51
CA LEU A 89 7.13 7.51 1.64
C LEU A 89 8.00 7.39 0.38
N SER A 90 8.40 8.54 -0.18
CA SER A 90 9.45 8.57 -1.21
C SER A 90 10.82 8.24 -0.63
N VAL A 91 11.57 7.38 -1.31
CA VAL A 91 12.93 7.00 -0.91
C VAL A 91 13.91 8.05 -1.43
N GLU A 92 14.66 8.68 -0.53
CA GLU A 92 15.61 9.74 -0.89
C GLU A 92 16.66 9.24 -1.88
N GLY A 93 16.85 9.98 -2.98
CA GLY A 93 17.82 9.65 -4.03
C GLY A 93 17.42 8.46 -4.92
N GLN A 94 16.18 7.96 -4.83
CA GLN A 94 15.65 6.88 -5.66
C GLN A 94 14.31 7.28 -6.29
N PRO A 95 13.93 6.68 -7.44
CA PRO A 95 12.63 6.96 -8.06
C PRO A 95 11.46 6.23 -7.38
N TYR A 96 11.71 5.56 -6.25
CA TYR A 96 10.79 4.61 -5.66
C TYR A 96 10.05 5.18 -4.45
N GLU A 97 8.79 4.79 -4.33
CA GLU A 97 7.95 5.00 -3.17
C GLU A 97 7.74 3.67 -2.46
N VAL A 98 7.88 3.67 -1.14
CA VAL A 98 7.61 2.50 -0.31
C VAL A 98 6.32 2.70 0.48
N GLY A 99 5.49 1.67 0.48
CA GLY A 99 4.24 1.62 1.22
C GLY A 99 4.26 0.51 2.26
N ALA A 100 3.88 0.81 3.50
CA ALA A 100 3.64 -0.19 4.54
C ALA A 100 2.45 0.20 5.42
N GLY A 101 1.66 -0.79 5.85
CA GLY A 101 0.40 -0.49 6.51
C GLY A 101 -0.24 -1.65 7.25
N VAL A 102 -1.19 -1.31 8.11
CA VAL A 102 -1.94 -2.22 8.96
C VAL A 102 -3.41 -2.24 8.58
N TYR A 103 -4.09 -3.36 8.84
CA TYR A 103 -5.55 -3.44 8.68
C TYR A 103 -6.23 -2.93 9.94
N ASN A 104 -6.99 -1.84 9.83
CA ASN A 104 -7.63 -1.18 10.96
C ASN A 104 -8.90 -0.42 10.50
N ASP A 105 -9.99 -0.61 11.23
CA ASP A 105 -11.30 -0.04 10.91
C ASP A 105 -11.54 1.33 11.55
N THR A 106 -10.71 1.72 12.53
CA THR A 106 -10.95 2.87 13.41
C THR A 106 -9.93 4.01 13.26
N LEU A 107 -8.72 3.73 12.79
CA LEU A 107 -7.67 4.74 12.63
C LEU A 107 -8.03 5.73 11.52
N LYS A 108 -8.07 7.01 11.89
CA LYS A 108 -8.33 8.13 10.99
C LYS A 108 -7.04 8.61 10.35
N VAL A 109 -7.10 8.88 9.05
CA VAL A 109 -5.94 9.30 8.25
C VAL A 109 -5.49 10.69 8.68
N GLU A 110 -6.42 11.54 9.09
CA GLU A 110 -6.19 12.90 9.56
C GLU A 110 -5.38 12.90 10.85
N ASP A 111 -5.79 12.08 11.82
CA ASP A 111 -5.11 11.93 13.11
C ASP A 111 -3.67 11.42 12.90
N LEU A 112 -3.50 10.42 12.02
CA LEU A 112 -2.18 9.86 11.71
C LEU A 112 -1.27 10.87 10.98
N ASN A 113 -1.81 11.62 10.02
CA ASN A 113 -1.06 12.66 9.32
C ASN A 113 -0.71 13.85 10.23
N ALA A 114 -1.51 14.12 11.27
CA ALA A 114 -1.18 15.15 12.27
C ALA A 114 0.08 14.79 13.08
N LEU A 115 0.34 13.49 13.29
CA LEU A 115 1.56 13.01 13.99
C LEU A 115 2.85 13.17 13.17
N LEU A 116 2.74 13.38 11.86
CA LEU A 116 3.89 13.57 10.97
C LEU A 116 4.45 14.99 10.99
N LYS A 117 3.67 15.96 11.49
CA LYS A 117 4.08 17.36 11.60
C LYS A 117 5.02 17.51 12.81
N GLN A 118 6.31 17.30 12.60
CA GLN A 118 7.38 17.67 13.53
C GLN A 118 8.04 18.95 13.07
#